data_AF-A0A6I7R5N2-F1
#
_entry.id   AF-A0A6I7R5N2-F1
#
_cell.length_a   1.000
_cell.length_b   1.000
_cell.length_c   1.000
_cell.angle_alpha   90.00
_cell.angle_beta   90.00
_cell.angle_gamma   90.00
#
_symmetry.space_group_name_H-M   'P 1'
#
loop_
_entity.id
_entity.type
_entity.pdbx_description
1 polymer ?
#
loop_
_entity_poly.entity_id
_entity_poly.type
_entity_poly.pdbx_seq_one_letter_code
_entity_poly.pdbx_strand_id
1 'polypeptide(L)'
;MKPFYSILYVPIRPESKEKLSVGLLMRDEKQVYFHYAKHKLDVIKELLPKDAYSLLKLTLQSISRSIQEDKERVEKDKESLFPKNIIVADMVSEPAISYLSKYNKNLLSFSEPYPINVKLTKKLFNTLFQKLVDEREFISHKNLLDEDEDIILKTRELLFPKIKDRVNTDYDITPKLFKNLILPSIHIDFIGKNGMYVTGQTLNFNKREANLESDVTRQITLIDAIRRDNSNSKCFILGKEPNKKLYPKQHQLWKNVNTYKYLEFVDADEYETISEYIEKENVHPIEKS
;
A
#
# COMPACT_ATOMS: atom_id res chain seq x y z
N MET A 1 10.51 -22.31 22.71
CA MET A 1 9.54 -22.86 21.75
C MET A 1 10.08 -22.70 20.33
N LYS A 2 10.08 -23.79 19.55
CA LYS A 2 10.42 -23.71 18.12
C LYS A 2 9.36 -22.86 17.42
N PRO A 3 9.73 -22.03 16.45
CA PRO A 3 8.73 -21.29 15.72
C PRO A 3 7.79 -22.21 14.95
N PHE A 4 6.52 -21.82 14.83
CA PHE A 4 5.53 -22.59 14.08
C PHE A 4 4.53 -21.68 13.36
N TYR A 5 3.80 -22.26 12.39
CA TYR A 5 2.58 -21.65 11.86
C TYR A 5 1.38 -22.59 11.95
N SER A 6 0.18 -22.03 11.95
CA SER A 6 -1.08 -22.76 11.82
C SER A 6 -2.02 -22.01 10.88
N ILE A 7 -2.64 -22.75 9.97
CA ILE A 7 -3.61 -22.22 9.00
C ILE A 7 -5.00 -22.31 9.64
N LEU A 8 -5.76 -21.23 9.54
CA LEU A 8 -7.15 -21.18 9.97
C LEU A 8 -8.05 -21.50 8.78
N TYR A 9 -8.99 -22.41 9.01
CA TYR A 9 -9.96 -22.87 8.03
C TYR A 9 -11.38 -22.63 8.51
N VAL A 10 -12.28 -22.33 7.58
CA VAL A 10 -13.72 -22.38 7.81
C VAL A 10 -14.26 -23.65 7.17
N PRO A 11 -14.84 -24.58 7.95
CA PRO A 11 -15.57 -25.73 7.41
C PRO A 11 -16.79 -25.22 6.64
N ILE A 12 -16.89 -25.60 5.36
CA ILE A 12 -18.07 -25.30 4.54
C ILE A 12 -19.04 -26.48 4.58
N ARG A 13 -18.49 -27.70 4.49
CA ARG A 13 -19.21 -28.96 4.64
C ARG A 13 -18.37 -29.93 5.47
N PRO A 14 -18.62 -30.00 6.79
CA PRO A 14 -17.87 -30.88 7.69
C PRO A 14 -17.89 -32.36 7.25
N GLU A 15 -18.99 -32.82 6.66
CA GLU A 15 -19.21 -34.19 6.23
C GLU A 15 -18.29 -34.58 5.07
N SER A 16 -18.07 -33.67 4.11
CA SER A 16 -17.15 -33.87 2.98
C SER A 16 -15.73 -33.40 3.27
N LYS A 17 -15.45 -32.92 4.49
CA LYS A 17 -14.17 -32.29 4.90
C LYS A 17 -13.79 -31.07 4.05
N GLU A 18 -14.75 -30.45 3.38
CA GLU A 18 -14.52 -29.22 2.62
C GLU A 18 -14.33 -28.05 3.58
N LYS A 19 -13.20 -27.36 3.41
CA LYS A 19 -12.82 -26.24 4.25
C LYS A 19 -12.08 -25.20 3.43
N LEU A 20 -12.32 -23.93 3.72
CA LEU A 20 -11.65 -22.81 3.05
C LEU A 20 -10.60 -22.22 3.97
N SER A 21 -9.37 -22.02 3.49
CA SER A 21 -8.35 -21.29 4.25
C SER A 21 -8.72 -19.82 4.31
N VAL A 22 -8.81 -19.27 5.52
CA VAL A 22 -9.22 -17.87 5.77
C VAL A 22 -8.19 -17.06 6.52
N GLY A 23 -7.24 -17.68 7.21
CA GLY A 23 -6.24 -16.96 7.97
C GLY A 23 -4.99 -17.77 8.28
N LEU A 24 -3.98 -17.07 8.79
CA LEU A 24 -2.71 -17.66 9.19
C LEU A 24 -2.29 -17.08 10.54
N LEU A 25 -1.86 -17.98 11.43
CA LEU A 25 -1.18 -17.67 12.68
C LEU A 25 0.27 -18.14 12.57
N MET A 26 1.21 -17.33 13.03
CA MET A 26 2.63 -17.70 13.07
C MET A 26 3.25 -17.14 14.35
N ARG A 27 4.01 -17.96 15.09
CA ARG A 27 4.53 -17.59 16.41
C ARG A 27 5.92 -18.16 16.67
N ASP A 28 6.73 -17.41 17.40
CA ASP A 28 7.92 -17.89 18.11
C ASP A 28 7.86 -17.47 19.60
N GLU A 29 8.99 -17.55 20.31
CA GLU A 29 9.09 -17.14 21.71
C GLU A 29 8.86 -15.64 21.96
N LYS A 30 9.07 -14.79 20.94
CA LYS A 30 9.13 -13.33 21.06
C LYS A 30 7.97 -12.62 20.38
N GLN A 31 7.40 -13.20 19.32
CA GLN A 31 6.47 -12.51 18.43
C GLN A 31 5.37 -13.44 17.93
N VAL A 32 4.21 -12.83 17.72
CA VAL A 32 3.01 -13.46 17.15
C VAL A 32 2.56 -12.64 15.93
N TYR A 33 2.32 -13.31 14.82
CA TYR A 33 1.71 -12.75 13.62
C TYR A 33 0.39 -13.46 13.36
N PHE A 34 -0.64 -12.67 13.10
CA PHE A 34 -1.95 -13.17 12.75
C PHE A 34 -2.60 -12.25 11.72
N HIS A 35 -3.24 -12.85 10.74
CA HIS A 35 -4.05 -12.14 9.76
C HIS A 35 -5.11 -13.07 9.20
N TYR A 36 -6.21 -12.50 8.68
CA TYR A 36 -7.25 -13.23 7.98
C TYR A 36 -7.74 -12.44 6.77
N ALA A 37 -8.08 -13.16 5.70
CA ALA A 37 -8.48 -12.60 4.41
C ALA A 37 -9.93 -12.13 4.46
N LYS A 38 -10.15 -10.80 4.54
CA LYS A 38 -11.49 -10.23 4.73
C LYS A 38 -12.44 -10.55 3.57
N HIS A 39 -11.97 -10.43 2.33
CA HIS A 39 -12.78 -10.71 1.14
C HIS A 39 -13.19 -12.20 1.04
N LYS A 40 -12.43 -13.14 1.62
CA LYS A 40 -12.86 -14.54 1.70
C LYS A 40 -14.05 -14.73 2.62
N LEU A 41 -14.19 -13.89 3.66
CA LEU A 41 -15.37 -13.90 4.50
C LEU A 41 -16.61 -13.46 3.73
N ASP A 42 -16.49 -12.53 2.78
CA ASP A 42 -17.62 -12.11 1.96
C ASP A 42 -18.14 -13.27 1.09
N VAL A 43 -17.25 -14.10 0.56
CA VAL A 43 -17.62 -15.33 -0.16
C VAL A 43 -18.28 -16.35 0.78
N ILE A 44 -17.73 -16.53 1.99
CA ILE A 44 -18.27 -17.47 2.99
C ILE A 44 -19.64 -17.05 3.52
N LYS A 45 -19.96 -15.75 3.50
CA LYS A 45 -21.22 -15.21 3.99
C LYS A 45 -22.44 -15.86 3.33
N GLU A 46 -22.32 -16.25 2.07
CA GLU A 46 -23.39 -16.93 1.32
C GLU A 46 -23.45 -18.44 1.60
N LEU A 47 -22.36 -19.00 2.15
CA LEU A 47 -22.20 -20.43 2.40
C LEU A 47 -22.52 -20.84 3.84
N LEU A 48 -22.61 -19.88 4.76
CA LEU A 48 -22.90 -20.12 6.18
C LEU A 48 -24.24 -19.50 6.61
N PRO A 49 -24.91 -20.08 7.63
CA PRO A 49 -26.01 -19.41 8.32
C PRO A 49 -25.57 -18.05 8.88
N LYS A 50 -26.48 -17.06 8.89
CA LYS A 50 -26.19 -15.68 9.31
C LYS A 50 -25.57 -15.59 10.71
N ASP A 51 -26.05 -16.39 11.66
CA ASP A 51 -25.55 -16.39 13.03
C ASP A 51 -24.15 -16.99 13.12
N ALA A 52 -23.90 -18.09 12.39
CA ALA A 52 -22.58 -18.71 12.29
C ALA A 52 -21.56 -17.74 11.66
N TYR A 53 -21.92 -17.08 10.56
CA TYR A 53 -21.09 -16.05 9.94
C TYR A 53 -20.77 -14.90 10.90
N SER A 54 -21.77 -14.42 11.64
CA SER A 54 -21.60 -13.34 12.62
C SER A 54 -20.64 -13.74 13.74
N LEU A 55 -20.80 -14.96 14.28
CA LEU A 55 -19.92 -15.51 15.30
C LEU A 55 -18.48 -15.73 14.80
N LEU A 56 -18.33 -16.23 13.57
CA LEU A 56 -17.02 -16.39 12.92
C LEU A 56 -16.29 -15.04 12.81
N LYS A 57 -17.01 -14.02 12.30
CA LYS A 57 -16.46 -12.68 12.14
C LYS A 57 -16.01 -12.09 13.48
N LEU A 58 -16.84 -12.20 14.52
CA LEU A 58 -16.51 -11.75 15.88
C LEU A 58 -15.29 -12.50 16.44
N THR A 59 -15.22 -13.81 16.21
CA THR A 59 -14.10 -14.64 16.67
C THR A 59 -12.78 -14.19 16.03
N LEU A 60 -12.75 -14.03 14.71
CA LEU A 60 -11.55 -13.57 13.98
C LEU A 60 -11.13 -12.14 14.39
N GLN A 61 -12.10 -11.26 14.61
CA GLN A 61 -11.85 -9.91 15.12
C GLN A 61 -11.27 -9.93 16.53
N SER A 62 -11.81 -10.76 17.42
CA SER A 62 -11.34 -10.91 18.79
C SER A 62 -9.90 -11.43 18.84
N ILE A 63 -9.57 -12.44 18.02
CA ILE A 63 -8.20 -12.96 17.90
C ILE A 63 -7.26 -11.85 17.43
N SER A 64 -7.62 -11.12 16.36
CA SER A 64 -6.82 -10.03 15.82
C SER A 64 -6.59 -8.92 16.84
N ARG A 65 -7.64 -8.52 17.56
CA ARG A 65 -7.58 -7.47 18.57
C ARG A 65 -6.70 -7.87 19.75
N SER A 66 -6.88 -9.08 20.27
CA SER A 66 -6.09 -9.59 21.40
C SER A 66 -4.59 -9.62 21.07
N ILE A 67 -4.23 -10.02 19.84
CA ILE A 67 -2.84 -10.05 19.38
C ILE A 67 -2.27 -8.64 19.15
N GLN A 68 -3.11 -7.67 18.77
CA GLN A 68 -2.68 -6.27 18.58
C GLN A 68 -2.48 -5.54 19.91
N GLU A 69 -3.41 -5.68 20.85
CA GLU A 69 -3.34 -5.05 22.18
C GLU A 69 -2.08 -5.51 22.95
N ASP A 70 -1.65 -6.76 22.77
CA ASP A 70 -0.41 -7.27 23.35
C ASP A 70 0.85 -6.64 22.72
N LYS A 71 0.84 -6.35 21.40
CA LYS A 71 1.97 -5.67 20.74
C LYS A 71 2.13 -4.24 21.25
N GLU A 72 1.03 -3.51 21.38
CA GLU A 72 1.02 -2.11 21.81
C GLU A 72 1.46 -1.96 23.29
N ARG A 73 1.18 -2.96 24.15
CA ARG A 73 1.66 -3.00 25.54
C ARG A 73 3.16 -3.28 25.64
N VAL A 74 3.68 -4.20 24.82
CA VAL A 74 5.12 -4.54 24.79
C VAL A 74 5.98 -3.36 24.33
N GLU A 75 5.45 -2.47 23.48
CA GLU A 75 6.17 -1.28 23.01
C GLU A 75 6.20 -0.12 24.03
N LYS A 76 5.20 -0.03 24.92
CA LYS A 76 5.10 1.03 25.95
C LYS A 76 5.82 0.72 27.26
N ASP A 77 5.90 -0.56 27.67
CA ASP A 77 6.53 -0.96 28.94
C ASP A 77 7.97 -1.47 28.77
N LYS A 78 8.90 -0.54 28.44
CA LYS A 78 10.34 -0.84 28.50
C LYS A 78 10.94 -0.78 29.92
N GLU A 79 10.18 -0.34 30.93
CA GLU A 79 10.69 -0.11 32.31
C GLU A 79 9.93 -0.83 33.43
N SER A 80 8.98 -1.73 33.14
CA SER A 80 8.23 -2.42 34.20
C SER A 80 9.00 -3.61 34.80
N LEU A 81 9.16 -3.62 36.13
CA LEU A 81 9.83 -4.65 36.95
C LEU A 81 8.96 -5.90 37.22
N PHE A 82 7.79 -6.01 36.59
CA PHE A 82 6.91 -7.19 36.73
C PHE A 82 7.07 -8.15 35.54
N PRO A 83 7.20 -9.47 35.77
CA PRO A 83 7.43 -10.44 34.71
C PRO A 83 6.30 -10.45 33.68
N LYS A 84 6.71 -10.37 32.41
CA LYS A 84 5.89 -10.33 31.19
C LYS A 84 5.12 -11.65 30.97
N ASN A 85 3.94 -11.52 30.36
CA ASN A 85 3.17 -12.54 29.60
C ASN A 85 2.46 -13.64 30.40
N ILE A 86 1.12 -13.68 30.36
CA ILE A 86 0.37 -14.94 30.57
C ILE A 86 -0.84 -15.07 29.59
N ILE A 87 -1.68 -14.05 29.40
CA ILE A 87 -3.03 -14.29 28.85
C ILE A 87 -3.08 -14.65 27.35
N VAL A 88 -2.49 -13.86 26.42
CA VAL A 88 -2.50 -14.22 24.98
C VAL A 88 -1.36 -15.17 24.63
N ALA A 89 -0.28 -15.17 25.42
CA ALA A 89 0.84 -16.08 25.25
C ALA A 89 0.41 -17.55 25.32
N ASP A 90 -0.50 -17.87 26.23
CA ASP A 90 -1.04 -19.22 26.41
C ASP A 90 -2.10 -19.57 25.36
N MET A 91 -2.96 -18.61 24.98
CA MET A 91 -4.06 -18.85 24.01
C MET A 91 -3.59 -19.23 22.61
N VAL A 92 -2.39 -18.76 22.19
CA VAL A 92 -1.79 -19.10 20.89
C VAL A 92 -0.49 -19.90 21.05
N SER A 93 -0.31 -20.58 22.18
CA SER A 93 0.81 -21.50 22.41
C SER A 93 0.71 -22.74 21.52
N GLU A 94 1.83 -23.42 21.27
CA GLU A 94 1.84 -24.67 20.48
C GLU A 94 0.89 -25.74 21.05
N PRO A 95 0.84 -25.99 22.39
CA PRO A 95 -0.13 -26.91 22.97
C PRO A 95 -1.58 -26.45 22.78
N ALA A 96 -1.86 -25.15 22.94
CA ALA A 96 -3.21 -24.61 22.74
C ALA A 96 -3.66 -24.74 21.28
N ILE A 97 -2.79 -24.45 20.32
CA ILE A 97 -3.08 -24.60 18.90
C ILE A 97 -3.27 -26.08 18.51
N SER A 98 -2.44 -27.00 19.02
CA SER A 98 -2.63 -28.45 18.80
C SER A 98 -3.89 -29.00 19.47
N TYR A 99 -4.34 -28.39 20.57
CA TYR A 99 -5.65 -28.69 21.14
C TYR A 99 -6.76 -28.19 20.21
N LEU A 100 -6.70 -26.93 19.77
CA LEU A 100 -7.71 -26.34 18.89
C LEU A 100 -7.81 -27.04 17.54
N SER A 101 -6.71 -27.55 16.96
CA SER A 101 -6.74 -28.32 15.71
C SER A 101 -7.51 -29.63 15.83
N LYS A 102 -7.51 -30.25 17.02
CA LYS A 102 -8.20 -31.52 17.29
C LYS A 102 -9.68 -31.34 17.58
N TYR A 103 -10.03 -30.31 18.36
CA TYR A 103 -11.36 -30.16 18.94
C TYR A 103 -12.20 -29.04 18.34
N ASN A 104 -11.61 -28.02 17.71
CA ASN A 104 -12.36 -26.95 17.06
C ASN A 104 -12.57 -27.28 15.58
N LYS A 105 -13.71 -27.90 15.25
CA LYS A 105 -14.00 -28.40 13.88
C LYS A 105 -15.26 -27.82 13.24
N ASN A 106 -16.04 -27.02 13.95
CA ASN A 106 -17.40 -26.69 13.54
C ASN A 106 -17.54 -25.31 12.89
N LEU A 107 -16.85 -24.30 13.42
CA LEU A 107 -16.94 -22.92 12.92
C LEU A 107 -15.61 -22.40 12.38
N LEU A 108 -14.53 -22.72 13.09
CA LEU A 108 -13.18 -22.30 12.77
C LEU A 108 -12.23 -23.43 13.17
N SER A 109 -11.50 -23.97 12.21
CA SER A 109 -10.58 -25.08 12.43
C SER A 109 -9.14 -24.63 12.26
N PHE A 110 -8.26 -25.13 13.11
CA PHE A 110 -6.83 -24.87 13.03
C PHE A 110 -6.11 -26.06 12.39
N SER A 111 -5.08 -25.81 11.58
CA SER A 111 -4.13 -26.87 11.26
C SER A 111 -3.32 -27.23 12.50
N GLU A 112 -2.78 -28.44 12.55
CA GLU A 112 -1.70 -28.74 13.48
C GLU A 112 -0.57 -27.70 13.34
N PRO A 113 0.10 -27.34 14.45
CA PRO A 113 1.22 -26.40 14.41
C PRO A 113 2.35 -27.02 13.59
N TYR A 114 2.71 -26.35 12.50
CA TYR A 114 3.79 -26.79 11.62
C TYR A 114 5.09 -26.10 12.03
N PRO A 115 6.13 -26.83 12.47
CA PRO A 115 7.38 -26.24 12.93
C PRO A 115 8.15 -25.61 11.77
N ILE A 116 8.81 -24.48 12.05
CA ILE A 116 9.60 -23.71 11.09
C ILE A 116 11.02 -23.60 11.63
N ASN A 117 12.00 -24.03 10.84
CA ASN A 117 13.43 -23.94 11.17
C ASN A 117 14.10 -22.65 10.69
N VAL A 118 13.33 -21.58 10.50
CA VAL A 118 13.83 -20.26 10.09
C VAL A 118 13.31 -19.18 11.04
N LYS A 119 14.07 -18.10 11.15
CA LYS A 119 13.69 -16.94 11.98
C LYS A 119 12.40 -16.33 11.44
N LEU A 120 11.44 -16.08 12.34
CA LEU A 120 10.20 -15.43 11.95
C LEU A 120 10.45 -13.98 11.59
N THR A 121 9.88 -13.61 10.45
CA THR A 121 9.88 -12.24 9.94
C THR A 121 8.52 -11.95 9.35
N LYS A 122 8.12 -10.68 9.33
CA LYS A 122 6.92 -10.23 8.62
C LYS A 122 6.95 -10.63 7.14
N LYS A 123 8.14 -10.65 6.52
CA LYS A 123 8.34 -11.11 5.13
C LYS A 123 7.95 -12.58 4.95
N LEU A 124 8.44 -13.45 5.84
CA LEU A 124 8.09 -14.87 5.84
C LEU A 124 6.58 -15.06 6.05
N PHE A 125 6.00 -14.34 7.01
CA PHE A 125 4.56 -14.35 7.26
C PHE A 125 3.76 -14.05 5.99
N ASN A 126 4.06 -12.92 5.34
CA ASN A 126 3.35 -12.49 4.14
C ASN A 126 3.48 -13.52 3.01
N THR A 127 4.67 -14.10 2.82
CA THR A 127 4.90 -15.14 1.79
C THR A 127 4.09 -16.40 2.08
N LEU A 128 4.04 -16.86 3.34
CA LEU A 128 3.23 -18.01 3.72
C LEU A 128 1.75 -17.71 3.59
N PHE A 129 1.31 -16.51 3.98
CA PHE A 129 -0.08 -16.09 3.84
C PHE A 129 -0.54 -16.11 2.38
N GLN A 130 0.28 -15.55 1.48
CA GLN A 130 0.03 -15.56 0.04
C GLN A 130 -0.14 -16.96 -0.52
N LYS A 131 0.76 -17.88 -0.14
CA LYS A 131 0.76 -19.24 -0.68
C LYS A 131 -0.34 -20.13 -0.10
N LEU A 132 -0.70 -19.94 1.17
CA LEU A 132 -1.55 -20.87 1.92
C LEU A 132 -2.96 -20.36 2.15
N VAL A 133 -3.15 -19.04 2.16
CA VAL A 133 -4.42 -18.39 2.47
C VAL A 133 -4.93 -17.67 1.24
N ASP A 134 -4.38 -16.53 0.89
CA ASP A 134 -4.88 -15.74 -0.23
C ASP A 134 -3.75 -15.10 -1.01
N GLU A 135 -3.67 -15.44 -2.28
CA GLU A 135 -2.63 -14.96 -3.18
C GLU A 135 -2.69 -13.45 -3.39
N ARG A 136 -3.87 -12.82 -3.24
CA ARG A 136 -4.14 -11.40 -3.52
C ARG A 136 -3.75 -10.47 -2.38
N GLU A 137 -3.93 -10.92 -1.14
CA GLU A 137 -3.49 -10.21 0.05
C GLU A 137 -1.96 -10.12 0.09
N PHE A 138 -1.43 -8.97 0.52
CA PHE A 138 0.01 -8.68 0.59
C PHE A 138 0.78 -8.66 -0.76
N ILE A 139 0.15 -8.88 -1.92
CA ILE A 139 0.77 -8.57 -3.24
C ILE A 139 1.25 -7.11 -3.25
N SER A 140 0.54 -6.27 -2.51
CA SER A 140 0.71 -4.83 -2.42
C SER A 140 1.91 -4.32 -1.59
N HIS A 141 2.92 -5.10 -1.21
CA HIS A 141 4.04 -4.53 -0.42
C HIS A 141 5.45 -4.94 -0.86
N LYS A 142 5.60 -5.94 -1.72
CA LYS A 142 6.94 -6.33 -2.22
C LYS A 142 7.26 -5.75 -3.60
N ASN A 143 6.24 -5.40 -4.36
CA ASN A 143 6.39 -4.69 -5.64
C ASN A 143 5.91 -3.23 -5.57
N LEU A 144 5.22 -2.84 -4.51
CA LEU A 144 4.88 -1.44 -4.28
C LEU A 144 6.11 -0.72 -3.71
N LEU A 145 6.57 -1.01 -2.49
CA LEU A 145 7.68 -0.25 -1.92
C LEU A 145 8.98 -0.25 -2.75
N ASP A 146 9.32 -1.36 -3.43
CA ASP A 146 10.54 -1.46 -4.23
C ASP A 146 10.44 -0.80 -5.64
N GLU A 147 9.24 -0.58 -6.21
CA GLU A 147 9.07 0.20 -7.47
C GLU A 147 8.57 1.65 -7.20
N ASP A 148 7.85 1.84 -6.09
CA ASP A 148 7.24 3.10 -5.63
C ASP A 148 8.30 4.11 -5.14
N GLU A 149 9.28 3.65 -4.36
CA GLU A 149 10.45 4.45 -3.98
C GLU A 149 11.38 4.62 -5.18
N ASP A 150 11.51 3.61 -6.04
CA ASP A 150 12.44 3.61 -7.17
C ASP A 150 12.12 4.70 -8.20
N ILE A 151 10.86 4.93 -8.57
CA ILE A 151 10.53 5.96 -9.59
C ILE A 151 10.77 7.39 -9.07
N ILE A 152 10.35 7.67 -7.82
CA ILE A 152 10.52 9.00 -7.22
C ILE A 152 12.01 9.27 -6.97
N LEU A 153 12.74 8.28 -6.43
CA LEU A 153 14.19 8.38 -6.23
C LEU A 153 14.92 8.52 -7.57
N LYS A 154 14.60 7.72 -8.59
CA LYS A 154 15.17 7.84 -9.94
C LYS A 154 14.94 9.21 -10.55
N THR A 155 13.74 9.78 -10.42
CA THR A 155 13.49 11.13 -10.92
C THR A 155 14.40 12.14 -10.21
N ARG A 156 14.51 12.04 -8.88
CA ARG A 156 15.40 12.92 -8.10
C ARG A 156 16.89 12.72 -8.39
N GLU A 157 17.33 11.50 -8.67
CA GLU A 157 18.74 11.21 -8.95
C GLU A 157 19.15 11.49 -10.39
N LEU A 158 18.23 11.32 -11.35
CA LEU A 158 18.55 11.40 -12.78
C LEU A 158 18.09 12.70 -13.42
N LEU A 159 16.86 13.16 -13.13
CA LEU A 159 16.30 14.36 -13.76
C LEU A 159 16.71 15.63 -13.01
N PHE A 160 16.54 15.67 -11.69
CA PHE A 160 16.73 16.92 -10.93
C PHE A 160 18.13 17.52 -11.09
N PRO A 161 19.25 16.74 -11.10
CA PRO A 161 20.56 17.30 -11.32
C PRO A 161 20.73 18.01 -12.68
N LYS A 162 19.95 17.60 -13.70
CA LYS A 162 19.98 18.20 -15.04
C LYS A 162 19.16 19.48 -15.14
N ILE A 163 18.14 19.66 -14.29
CA ILE A 163 17.18 20.77 -14.40
C ILE A 163 17.25 21.78 -13.25
N LYS A 164 17.88 21.44 -12.11
CA LYS A 164 17.89 22.25 -10.87
C LYS A 164 18.32 23.71 -11.03
N ASP A 165 19.17 24.02 -12.01
CA ASP A 165 19.65 25.39 -12.23
C ASP A 165 18.67 26.22 -13.09
N ARG A 166 17.62 25.58 -13.60
CA ARG A 166 16.66 26.13 -14.57
C ARG A 166 15.22 26.13 -14.07
N VAL A 167 14.93 25.44 -12.98
CA VAL A 167 13.60 25.34 -12.37
C VAL A 167 13.70 25.40 -10.85
N ASN A 168 12.62 25.77 -10.17
CA ASN A 168 12.49 25.52 -8.74
C ASN A 168 12.04 24.06 -8.54
N THR A 169 12.78 23.29 -7.75
CA THR A 169 12.44 21.90 -7.39
C THR A 169 11.78 21.84 -6.02
N ASP A 170 11.00 20.79 -5.77
CA ASP A 170 10.28 20.55 -4.50
C ASP A 170 9.51 21.81 -4.03
N TYR A 171 8.70 22.38 -4.91
CA TYR A 171 8.10 23.70 -4.75
C TYR A 171 6.64 23.64 -4.31
N ASP A 172 6.25 24.49 -3.35
CA ASP A 172 4.87 24.59 -2.87
C ASP A 172 4.12 25.72 -3.58
N ILE A 173 3.20 25.33 -4.46
CA ILE A 173 2.34 26.26 -5.19
C ILE A 173 1.18 26.69 -4.30
N THR A 174 1.05 28.00 -4.10
CA THR A 174 -0.02 28.60 -3.30
C THR A 174 -0.89 29.54 -4.14
N PRO A 175 -2.06 29.98 -3.64
CA PRO A 175 -2.92 30.96 -4.32
C PRO A 175 -2.25 32.32 -4.59
N LYS A 176 -1.08 32.59 -4.00
CA LYS A 176 -0.27 33.77 -4.32
C LYS A 176 0.28 33.71 -5.74
N LEU A 177 0.66 32.51 -6.22
CA LEU A 177 1.19 32.30 -7.56
C LEU A 177 0.07 32.17 -8.61
N PHE A 178 -0.96 31.37 -8.30
CA PHE A 178 -2.13 31.19 -9.16
C PHE A 178 -3.41 31.52 -8.39
N LYS A 179 -4.03 32.66 -8.71
CA LYS A 179 -5.21 33.15 -7.95
C LYS A 179 -6.42 32.22 -8.03
N ASN A 180 -6.50 31.44 -9.09
CA ASN A 180 -7.57 30.47 -9.33
C ASN A 180 -7.35 29.12 -8.62
N LEU A 181 -6.25 28.98 -7.85
CA LEU A 181 -6.00 27.79 -7.07
C LEU A 181 -6.89 27.74 -5.84
N ILE A 182 -7.78 26.75 -5.80
CA ILE A 182 -8.74 26.56 -4.70
C ILE A 182 -8.15 25.87 -3.47
N LEU A 183 -7.01 25.19 -3.63
CA LEU A 183 -6.31 24.52 -2.54
C LEU A 183 -5.29 25.47 -1.90
N PRO A 184 -5.08 25.39 -0.56
CA PRO A 184 -4.17 26.31 0.14
C PRO A 184 -2.71 26.14 -0.30
N SER A 185 -2.31 24.91 -0.60
CA SER A 185 -0.99 24.58 -1.16
C SER A 185 -1.04 23.26 -1.94
N ILE A 186 -0.28 23.19 -3.04
CA ILE A 186 0.00 21.98 -3.80
C ILE A 186 1.52 21.87 -3.97
N HIS A 187 2.10 20.82 -3.42
CA HIS A 187 3.49 20.48 -3.65
C HIS A 187 3.68 19.97 -5.09
N ILE A 188 4.76 20.42 -5.75
CA ILE A 188 5.17 19.95 -7.06
C ILE A 188 6.67 19.65 -7.12
N ASP A 189 7.03 18.62 -7.88
CA ASP A 189 8.42 18.18 -8.02
C ASP A 189 9.29 19.25 -8.68
N PHE A 190 8.79 19.91 -9.73
CA PHE A 190 9.45 21.08 -10.28
C PHE A 190 8.51 22.06 -10.98
N ILE A 191 8.92 23.33 -11.01
CA ILE A 191 8.25 24.39 -11.74
C ILE A 191 9.25 25.42 -12.26
N GLY A 192 9.05 25.85 -13.50
CA GLY A 192 9.79 26.94 -14.13
C GLY A 192 8.90 27.77 -15.05
N LYS A 193 9.47 28.82 -15.63
CA LYS A 193 8.77 29.74 -16.52
C LYS A 193 9.68 30.33 -17.59
N ASN A 194 9.16 30.40 -18.82
CA ASN A 194 9.65 31.30 -19.86
C ASN A 194 8.48 31.66 -20.79
N GLY A 195 7.79 32.76 -20.51
CA GLY A 195 6.51 33.12 -21.14
C GLY A 195 5.34 32.23 -20.72
N MET A 196 5.53 30.91 -20.71
CA MET A 196 4.59 29.87 -20.25
C MET A 196 5.14 29.18 -19.00
N TYR A 197 4.27 28.63 -18.16
CA TYR A 197 4.70 27.79 -17.05
C TYR A 197 5.05 26.39 -17.54
N VAL A 198 6.09 25.81 -16.98
CA VAL A 198 6.48 24.42 -17.19
C VAL A 198 6.53 23.76 -15.83
N THR A 199 5.66 22.79 -15.61
CA THR A 199 5.55 22.06 -14.34
C THR A 199 5.72 20.57 -14.57
N GLY A 200 6.24 19.85 -13.59
CA GLY A 200 6.22 18.39 -13.62
C GLY A 200 5.99 17.78 -12.25
N GLN A 201 5.25 16.67 -12.24
CA GLN A 201 5.01 15.87 -11.05
C GLN A 201 5.28 14.39 -11.37
N THR A 202 6.06 13.73 -10.53
CA THR A 202 6.16 12.29 -10.52
C THR A 202 4.97 11.70 -9.77
N LEU A 203 4.21 10.86 -10.47
CA LEU A 203 3.12 10.07 -9.93
C LEU A 203 3.46 8.59 -10.00
N ASN A 204 3.15 7.93 -8.90
CA ASN A 204 3.26 6.50 -8.82
C ASN A 204 1.87 5.86 -8.96
N PHE A 205 1.65 5.24 -10.12
CA PHE A 205 0.39 4.58 -10.48
C PHE A 205 0.18 3.22 -9.82
N ASN A 206 1.17 2.68 -9.11
CA ASN A 206 1.03 1.44 -8.37
C ASN A 206 0.45 1.67 -6.95
N LYS A 207 0.32 2.93 -6.50
CA LYS A 207 -0.32 3.30 -5.23
C LYS A 207 -1.74 2.74 -5.08
N ARG A 208 -2.20 2.67 -3.82
CA ARG A 208 -3.59 2.34 -3.49
C ARG A 208 -4.54 3.31 -4.23
N GLU A 209 -5.57 2.75 -4.87
CA GLU A 209 -6.56 3.45 -5.71
C GLU A 209 -6.99 4.82 -5.14
N ALA A 210 -7.49 4.86 -3.90
CA ALA A 210 -7.96 6.10 -3.28
C ALA A 210 -6.87 7.19 -3.14
N ASN A 211 -5.62 6.79 -2.91
CA ASN A 211 -4.50 7.74 -2.81
C ASN A 211 -4.11 8.25 -4.19
N LEU A 212 -4.06 7.36 -5.18
CA LEU A 212 -3.76 7.72 -6.57
C LEU A 212 -4.83 8.65 -7.15
N GLU A 213 -6.12 8.37 -6.90
CA GLU A 213 -7.22 9.25 -7.28
C GLU A 213 -7.08 10.64 -6.65
N SER A 214 -6.67 10.71 -5.38
CA SER A 214 -6.43 11.98 -4.69
C SER A 214 -5.25 12.75 -5.31
N ASP A 215 -4.14 12.06 -5.58
CA ASP A 215 -2.96 12.63 -6.22
C ASP A 215 -3.30 13.19 -7.61
N VAL A 216 -3.99 12.40 -8.45
CA VAL A 216 -4.43 12.84 -9.78
C VAL A 216 -5.39 14.02 -9.69
N THR A 217 -6.39 13.97 -8.80
CA THR A 217 -7.35 15.07 -8.63
C THR A 217 -6.67 16.37 -8.24
N ARG A 218 -5.68 16.31 -7.34
CA ARG A 218 -4.86 17.46 -6.97
C ARG A 218 -4.12 18.03 -8.17
N GLN A 219 -3.53 17.18 -9.02
CA GLN A 219 -2.84 17.63 -10.23
C GLN A 219 -3.78 18.25 -11.27
N ILE A 220 -4.96 17.66 -11.50
CA ILE A 220 -5.97 18.26 -12.39
C ILE A 220 -6.41 19.64 -11.86
N THR A 221 -6.57 19.79 -10.54
CA THR A 221 -6.91 21.07 -9.91
C THR A 221 -5.82 22.12 -10.15
N LEU A 222 -4.54 21.73 -10.05
CA LEU A 222 -3.43 22.60 -10.35
C LEU A 222 -3.42 23.02 -11.83
N ILE A 223 -3.57 22.05 -12.74
CA ILE A 223 -3.58 22.30 -14.20
C ILE A 223 -4.69 23.29 -14.56
N ASP A 224 -5.90 23.14 -14.00
CA ASP A 224 -6.99 24.07 -14.24
C ASP A 224 -6.64 25.50 -13.75
N ALA A 225 -6.04 25.62 -12.56
CA ALA A 225 -5.60 26.92 -12.04
C ALA A 225 -4.53 27.57 -12.91
N ILE A 226 -3.50 26.82 -13.32
CA ILE A 226 -2.43 27.30 -14.20
C ILE A 226 -3.02 27.76 -15.55
N ARG A 227 -3.93 26.98 -16.14
CA ARG A 227 -4.46 27.26 -17.47
C ARG A 227 -5.40 28.46 -17.52
N ARG A 228 -6.10 28.76 -16.43
CA ARG A 228 -6.89 29.99 -16.32
C ARG A 228 -6.00 31.24 -16.31
N ASP A 229 -4.78 31.12 -15.78
CA ASP A 229 -3.81 32.21 -15.76
C ASP A 229 -2.96 32.25 -17.04
N ASN A 230 -2.60 31.09 -17.60
CA ASN A 230 -1.83 30.94 -18.83
C ASN A 230 -2.18 29.63 -19.56
N SER A 231 -3.02 29.73 -20.59
CA SER A 231 -3.64 28.60 -21.29
C SER A 231 -2.66 27.67 -22.01
N ASN A 232 -1.46 28.15 -22.33
CA ASN A 232 -0.46 27.43 -23.12
C ASN A 232 0.61 26.74 -22.25
N SER A 233 0.47 26.81 -20.92
CA SER A 233 1.41 26.20 -19.99
C SER A 233 1.52 24.68 -20.17
N LYS A 234 2.73 24.16 -20.01
CA LYS A 234 3.07 22.76 -20.19
C LYS A 234 3.12 22.05 -18.84
N CYS A 235 2.37 20.97 -18.70
CA CYS A 235 2.32 20.16 -17.48
C CYS A 235 2.75 18.73 -17.80
N PHE A 236 3.79 18.25 -17.14
CA PHE A 236 4.28 16.88 -17.24
C PHE A 236 3.82 16.04 -16.06
N ILE A 237 3.42 14.79 -16.30
CA ILE A 237 3.44 13.75 -15.26
C ILE A 237 4.45 12.70 -15.65
N LEU A 238 5.34 12.39 -14.72
CA LEU A 238 6.28 11.29 -14.83
C LEU A 238 5.73 10.08 -14.10
N GLY A 239 5.86 8.90 -14.66
CA GLY A 239 5.46 7.67 -13.97
C GLY A 239 5.69 6.44 -14.82
N LYS A 240 5.24 5.29 -14.34
CA LYS A 240 5.23 4.05 -15.12
C LYS A 240 3.81 3.54 -15.30
N GLU A 241 3.56 2.89 -16.43
CA GLU A 241 2.31 2.17 -16.67
C GLU A 241 2.16 1.04 -15.62
N PRO A 242 1.06 1.03 -14.83
CA PRO A 242 0.85 -0.01 -13.85
C PRO A 242 0.43 -1.31 -14.54
N ASN A 243 0.78 -2.47 -13.96
CA ASN A 243 0.45 -3.76 -14.56
C ASN A 243 -1.07 -3.96 -14.71
N LYS A 244 -1.56 -3.98 -15.95
CA LYS A 244 -2.98 -4.10 -16.30
C LYS A 244 -3.69 -5.30 -15.69
N LYS A 245 -3.01 -6.44 -15.49
CA LYS A 245 -3.62 -7.66 -14.95
C LYS A 245 -3.75 -7.60 -13.42
N LEU A 246 -2.77 -7.01 -12.75
CA LEU A 246 -2.73 -6.91 -11.28
C LEU A 246 -3.53 -5.70 -10.77
N TYR A 247 -3.50 -4.59 -11.51
CA TYR A 247 -4.03 -3.30 -11.10
C TYR A 247 -4.92 -2.68 -12.20
N PRO A 248 -6.04 -3.34 -12.57
CA PRO A 248 -6.86 -2.93 -13.72
C PRO A 248 -7.44 -1.51 -13.56
N LYS A 249 -7.77 -1.10 -12.33
CA LYS A 249 -8.32 0.23 -12.06
C LYS A 249 -7.26 1.32 -12.12
N GLN A 250 -6.09 1.08 -11.54
CA GLN A 250 -4.95 1.99 -11.67
C GLN A 250 -4.52 2.14 -13.12
N HIS A 251 -4.53 1.03 -13.89
CA HIS A 251 -4.28 1.05 -15.33
C HIS A 251 -5.29 1.92 -16.08
N GLN A 252 -6.57 1.82 -15.74
CA GLN A 252 -7.59 2.68 -16.30
C GLN A 252 -7.36 4.16 -15.97
N LEU A 253 -6.98 4.48 -14.74
CA LEU A 253 -6.68 5.85 -14.32
C LEU A 253 -5.42 6.39 -15.03
N TRP A 254 -4.34 5.59 -15.11
CA TRP A 254 -3.15 5.90 -15.89
C TRP A 254 -3.50 6.19 -17.35
N LYS A 255 -4.31 5.35 -17.98
CA LYS A 255 -4.74 5.56 -19.37
C LYS A 255 -5.47 6.88 -19.53
N ASN A 256 -6.37 7.22 -18.60
CA ASN A 256 -7.08 8.50 -18.63
C ASN A 256 -6.11 9.68 -18.53
N VAL A 257 -5.11 9.60 -17.63
CA VAL A 257 -4.06 10.61 -17.47
C VAL A 257 -3.21 10.74 -18.74
N ASN A 258 -2.76 9.63 -19.32
CA ASN A 258 -1.94 9.60 -20.54
C ASN A 258 -2.67 10.20 -21.75
N THR A 259 -3.99 10.05 -21.82
CA THR A 259 -4.82 10.65 -22.89
C THR A 259 -5.30 12.07 -22.59
N TYR A 260 -4.97 12.62 -21.42
CA TYR A 260 -5.50 13.92 -20.99
C TYR A 260 -4.80 15.06 -21.72
N LYS A 261 -5.51 15.72 -22.64
CA LYS A 261 -4.95 16.71 -23.58
C LYS A 261 -4.20 17.91 -23.00
N TYR A 262 -4.35 18.20 -21.71
CA TYR A 262 -3.69 19.32 -21.04
C TYR A 262 -2.47 18.91 -20.23
N LEU A 263 -2.04 17.67 -20.42
CA LEU A 263 -0.93 17.07 -19.73
C LEU A 263 -0.16 16.19 -20.70
N GLU A 264 1.17 16.18 -20.56
CA GLU A 264 2.02 15.22 -21.22
C GLU A 264 2.48 14.18 -20.20
N PHE A 265 2.12 12.92 -20.43
CA PHE A 265 2.67 11.81 -19.68
C PHE A 265 4.02 11.43 -20.27
N VAL A 266 5.02 11.26 -19.41
CA VAL A 266 6.38 10.84 -19.76
C VAL A 266 6.68 9.60 -18.95
N ASP A 267 7.16 8.52 -19.60
CA ASP A 267 7.60 7.36 -18.85
C ASP A 267 8.81 7.73 -17.99
N ALA A 268 8.88 7.23 -16.76
CA ALA A 268 9.98 7.51 -15.85
C ALA A 268 11.36 7.12 -16.41
N ASP A 269 11.41 6.16 -17.34
CA ASP A 269 12.65 5.77 -18.03
C ASP A 269 13.02 6.72 -19.20
N GLU A 270 12.16 7.67 -19.57
CA GLU A 270 12.32 8.64 -20.67
C GLU A 270 12.47 10.08 -20.16
N TYR A 271 12.98 10.26 -18.94
CA TYR A 271 13.08 11.56 -18.26
C TYR A 271 13.94 12.59 -19.03
N GLU A 272 14.85 12.17 -19.91
CA GLU A 272 15.65 13.05 -20.77
C GLU A 272 14.79 14.01 -21.58
N THR A 273 13.63 13.56 -22.05
CA THR A 273 12.68 14.36 -22.85
C THR A 273 12.29 15.67 -22.14
N ILE A 274 12.16 15.63 -20.82
CA ILE A 274 11.81 16.79 -19.99
C ILE A 274 13.01 17.73 -19.87
N SER A 275 14.22 17.19 -19.63
CA SER A 275 15.42 18.02 -19.53
C SER A 275 15.74 18.73 -20.85
N GLU A 276 15.63 18.02 -21.98
CA GLU A 276 15.82 18.58 -23.32
C GLU A 276 14.78 19.67 -23.63
N TYR A 277 13.51 19.45 -23.23
CA TYR A 277 12.47 20.45 -23.39
C TYR A 277 12.75 21.73 -22.57
N ILE A 278 13.12 21.58 -21.30
CA ILE A 278 13.45 22.70 -20.40
C ILE A 278 14.62 23.52 -20.94
N GLU A 279 15.64 22.85 -21.47
CA GLU A 279 16.79 23.52 -22.07
C GLU A 279 16.43 24.23 -23.38
N LYS A 280 15.74 23.54 -24.30
CA LYS A 280 15.32 24.08 -25.60
C LYS A 280 14.41 25.29 -25.47
N GLU A 281 13.44 25.24 -24.56
CA GLU A 281 12.50 26.33 -24.31
C GLU A 281 13.09 27.40 -23.37
N ASN A 282 14.37 27.28 -23.01
CA ASN A 282 15.11 28.22 -22.16
C ASN A 282 14.34 28.58 -20.89
N VAL A 283 13.83 27.57 -20.19
CA VAL A 283 13.05 27.75 -18.96
C VAL A 283 13.96 28.26 -17.84
N HIS A 284 13.41 29.13 -16.98
CA HIS A 284 14.07 29.70 -15.80
C HIS A 284 13.26 29.46 -14.52
N PRO A 285 13.90 29.48 -13.34
CA PRO A 285 13.19 29.44 -12.05
C PRO A 285 12.22 30.63 -11.92
N ILE A 286 11.06 30.40 -11.28
CA ILE A 286 10.07 31.46 -11.00
C ILE A 286 10.59 32.39 -9.91
N GLU A 287 11.24 31.82 -8.91
CA GLU A 287 11.86 32.54 -7.81
C GLU A 287 13.37 32.27 -7.82
N LYS A 288 14.18 33.28 -7.48
CA LYS A 288 15.62 33.08 -7.33
C LYS A 288 15.85 32.23 -6.08
N SER A 289 16.43 31.04 -6.27
CA SER A 289 16.90 30.14 -5.21
C SER A 289 17.96 30.78 -4.33
#